data_AF-A0A7X8SL66-F1
#
_entry.id   AF-A0A7X8SL66-F1
#
_cell.length_a   1.000
_cell.length_b   1.000
_cell.length_c   1.000
_cell.angle_alpha   90.00
_cell.angle_beta   90.00
_cell.angle_gamma   90.00
#
_symmetry.space_group_name_H-M   'P 1'
#
loop_
_entity.id
_entity.type
_entity.pdbx_description
1 polymer ?
#
loop_
_entity_poly.entity_id
_entity_poly.type
_entity_poly.pdbx_seq_one_letter_code
_entity_poly.pdbx_strand_id
1 'polypeptide(L)'
;MIKKFLIYGILSLLIFSSCENEVIDDNLDGELYSKKYELTYSKPLKLDTFKASLQGDDLNSSIVHFTITRYDGVLLYEEYVDGEQVIGDDEDLDSLDIDTRNRLVHSRIDNYLQDKSELIILFEKVRPQVKGLINN
;
A
#
# COMPACT_ATOMS: atom_id res chain seq x y z
N MET A 1 48.19 -23.15 11.62
CA MET A 1 47.74 -21.90 10.97
C MET A 1 46.32 -22.07 10.42
N ILE A 2 45.32 -22.40 11.27
CA ILE A 2 43.94 -22.75 10.82
C ILE A 2 42.85 -22.11 11.72
N LYS A 3 43.21 -21.40 12.81
CA LYS A 3 42.21 -20.89 13.77
C LYS A 3 41.58 -19.54 13.42
N LYS A 4 42.06 -18.82 12.39
CA LYS A 4 41.55 -17.48 12.03
C LYS A 4 40.49 -17.46 10.93
N PHE A 5 40.28 -18.58 10.22
CA PHE A 5 39.34 -18.63 9.09
C PHE A 5 37.88 -18.87 9.52
N LEU A 6 37.65 -19.44 10.70
CA LEU A 6 36.31 -19.75 11.20
C LEU A 6 35.55 -18.52 11.71
N ILE A 7 36.25 -17.50 12.20
CA ILE A 7 35.61 -16.31 12.80
C ILE A 7 34.99 -15.42 11.71
N TYR A 8 35.63 -15.32 10.54
CA TYR A 8 35.11 -14.52 9.43
C TYR A 8 33.90 -15.15 8.75
N GLY A 9 33.77 -16.48 8.76
CA GLY A 9 32.59 -17.18 8.24
C GLY A 9 31.35 -17.02 9.14
N ILE A 10 31.53 -16.99 10.46
CA ILE A 10 30.42 -16.79 11.41
C ILE A 10 29.97 -15.32 11.45
N LEU A 11 30.92 -14.37 11.31
CA LEU A 11 30.59 -12.95 11.27
C LEU A 11 29.85 -12.56 9.97
N SER A 12 30.08 -13.25 8.85
CA SER A 12 29.35 -13.00 7.61
C SER A 12 27.97 -13.66 7.55
N LEU A 13 27.71 -14.71 8.36
CA LEU A 13 26.38 -15.30 8.50
C LEU A 13 25.41 -14.39 9.29
N LEU A 14 25.93 -13.59 10.24
CA LEU A 14 25.11 -12.69 11.07
C LEU A 14 24.65 -11.41 10.35
N ILE A 15 25.26 -11.05 9.21
CA ILE A 15 24.89 -9.83 8.46
C ILE A 15 23.74 -10.09 7.49
N PHE A 16 23.46 -11.36 7.14
CA PHE A 16 22.31 -11.73 6.30
C PHE A 16 21.04 -12.07 7.09
N SER A 17 21.12 -12.26 8.42
CA SER A 17 19.94 -12.49 9.28
C SER A 17 19.25 -11.21 9.76
N SER A 18 19.55 -10.05 9.17
CA SER A 18 18.88 -8.79 9.50
C SER A 18 18.48 -8.04 8.22
N CYS A 19 17.67 -8.67 7.38
CA CYS A 19 16.86 -7.95 6.40
C CYS A 19 15.65 -8.79 5.93
N GLU A 20 14.95 -9.41 6.86
CA GLU A 20 13.49 -9.56 6.73
C GLU A 20 12.90 -8.46 7.59
N ASN A 21 12.76 -7.26 7.01
CA ASN A 21 11.70 -6.35 7.45
C ASN A 21 10.39 -6.94 6.94
N GLU A 22 9.99 -8.09 7.49
CA GLU A 22 8.59 -8.24 7.81
C GLU A 22 8.34 -7.22 8.93
N VAL A 23 7.98 -6.01 8.51
CA VAL A 23 7.01 -5.26 9.29
C VAL A 23 5.79 -6.15 9.29
N ILE A 24 5.77 -7.07 10.25
CA ILE A 24 4.57 -7.76 10.68
C ILE A 24 3.70 -6.62 11.15
N ASP A 25 2.74 -6.27 10.30
CA ASP A 25 1.60 -5.41 10.60
C ASP A 25 0.74 -6.20 11.59
N ASP A 26 1.30 -6.41 12.79
CA ASP A 26 0.68 -7.11 13.92
C ASP A 26 -0.33 -6.14 14.53
N ASN A 27 -1.40 -5.91 13.79
CA ASN A 27 -2.71 -5.47 14.25
C ASN A 27 -3.59 -5.31 13.01
N LEU A 28 -4.62 -6.14 12.89
CA LEU A 28 -6.01 -5.74 12.62
C LEU A 28 -6.84 -7.03 12.48
N ASP A 29 -7.48 -7.44 13.58
CA ASP A 29 -8.73 -8.17 13.47
C ASP A 29 -9.62 -7.37 12.49
N GLY A 30 -9.94 -7.95 11.33
CA GLY A 30 -10.81 -7.31 10.32
C GLY A 30 -10.14 -6.83 9.01
N GLU A 31 -8.89 -7.17 8.67
CA GLU A 31 -8.40 -6.90 7.29
C GLU A 31 -8.91 -7.97 6.31
N LEU A 32 -9.79 -7.57 5.38
CA LEU A 32 -10.41 -8.44 4.37
C LEU A 32 -9.51 -8.62 3.14
N TYR A 33 -8.83 -7.55 2.73
CA TYR A 33 -7.90 -7.58 1.61
C TYR A 33 -6.91 -6.42 1.69
N SER A 34 -5.68 -6.64 1.21
CA SER A 34 -4.62 -5.64 1.24
C SER A 34 -3.79 -5.70 -0.03
N LYS A 35 -3.50 -4.53 -0.60
CA LYS A 35 -2.53 -4.40 -1.68
C LYS A 35 -1.60 -3.24 -1.42
N LYS A 36 -0.33 -3.42 -1.79
CA LYS A 36 0.67 -2.35 -1.81
C LYS A 36 1.54 -2.41 -3.06
N TYR A 37 2.09 -1.28 -3.43
CA TYR A 37 3.21 -1.20 -4.36
C TYR A 37 4.13 -0.03 -4.04
N GLU A 38 5.26 0.00 -4.74
CA GLU A 38 6.32 0.97 -4.55
C GLU A 38 6.45 1.88 -5.77
N LEU A 39 6.32 3.18 -5.55
CA LEU A 39 6.43 4.20 -6.60
C LEU A 39 7.30 5.36 -6.15
N THR A 40 7.94 6.04 -7.10
CA THR A 40 8.67 7.28 -6.82
C THR A 40 7.70 8.47 -6.77
N TYR A 41 7.52 9.05 -5.59
CA TYR A 41 6.61 10.18 -5.37
C TYR A 41 7.28 11.37 -4.67
N SER A 42 7.82 11.16 -3.47
CA SER A 42 8.37 12.19 -2.59
C SER A 42 9.76 12.67 -3.01
N LYS A 43 10.61 11.76 -3.52
CA LYS A 43 11.98 12.06 -3.93
C LYS A 43 12.41 11.19 -5.11
N PRO A 44 13.11 11.75 -6.12
CA PRO A 44 13.62 10.98 -7.25
C PRO A 44 14.47 9.77 -6.80
N LEU A 45 14.27 8.63 -7.47
CA LEU A 45 15.01 7.37 -7.23
C LEU A 45 14.83 6.79 -5.82
N LYS A 46 13.88 7.29 -5.04
CA LYS A 46 13.41 6.67 -3.81
C LYS A 46 12.01 6.11 -4.03
N LEU A 47 11.72 5.00 -3.37
CA LEU A 47 10.48 4.27 -3.49
C LEU A 47 9.64 4.51 -2.25
N ASP A 48 8.50 5.15 -2.43
CA ASP A 48 7.48 5.33 -1.41
C ASP A 48 6.44 4.21 -1.57
N THR A 49 5.86 3.78 -0.45
CA THR A 49 4.85 2.74 -0.42
C THR A 49 3.47 3.35 -0.53
N PHE A 50 2.69 2.88 -1.50
CA PHE A 50 1.27 3.15 -1.62
C PHE A 50 0.54 1.87 -1.23
N LYS A 51 -0.42 1.95 -0.31
CA LYS A 51 -1.17 0.79 0.20
C LYS A 51 -2.66 1.12 0.23
N ALA A 52 -3.48 0.16 -0.16
CA ALA A 52 -4.93 0.16 0.06
C ALA A 52 -5.30 -1.13 0.79
N SER A 53 -6.04 -0.98 1.89
CA SER A 53 -6.57 -2.08 2.69
C SER A 53 -8.08 -1.98 2.77
N LEU A 54 -8.78 -3.07 2.50
CA LEU A 54 -10.19 -3.24 2.83
C LEU A 54 -10.29 -3.79 4.26
N GLN A 55 -10.88 -3.02 5.16
CA GLN A 55 -11.00 -3.33 6.59
C GLN A 55 -12.47 -3.40 6.99
N GLY A 56 -12.87 -4.38 7.80
CA GLY A 56 -14.23 -4.58 8.28
C GLY A 56 -14.50 -6.05 8.63
N ASP A 57 -15.57 -6.29 9.39
CA ASP A 57 -16.01 -7.65 9.71
C ASP A 57 -16.70 -8.34 8.51
N ASP A 58 -17.35 -7.55 7.66
CA ASP A 58 -17.97 -7.96 6.41
C ASP A 58 -17.80 -6.87 5.33
N LEU A 59 -18.21 -7.18 4.09
CA LEU A 59 -18.11 -6.24 2.96
C LEU A 59 -19.03 -5.03 3.12
N ASN A 60 -20.15 -5.18 3.81
CA ASN A 60 -21.19 -4.15 3.93
C ASN A 60 -20.81 -3.07 4.94
N SER A 61 -20.02 -3.43 5.95
CA SER A 61 -19.44 -2.48 6.91
C SER A 61 -17.97 -2.19 6.64
N SER A 62 -17.50 -2.47 5.41
CA SER A 62 -16.08 -2.33 5.08
C SER A 62 -15.67 -0.90 4.78
N ILE A 63 -14.41 -0.58 5.05
CA ILE A 63 -13.76 0.71 4.81
C ILE A 63 -12.49 0.44 4.02
N VAL A 64 -12.27 1.21 2.95
CA VAL A 64 -10.99 1.25 2.25
C VAL A 64 -10.08 2.27 2.92
N HIS A 65 -9.00 1.78 3.50
CA HIS A 65 -7.93 2.57 4.07
C HIS A 65 -6.79 2.71 3.06
N PHE A 66 -6.59 3.91 2.53
CA PHE A 66 -5.53 4.25 1.59
C PHE A 66 -4.42 5.05 2.27
N THR A 67 -3.17 4.64 2.06
CA THR A 67 -2.00 5.29 2.67
C THR A 67 -0.86 5.49 1.67
N ILE A 68 -0.09 6.54 1.89
CA ILE A 68 1.20 6.76 1.25
C ILE A 68 2.25 6.92 2.35
N THR A 69 3.21 6.02 2.40
CA THR A 69 4.32 6.04 3.35
C THR A 69 5.61 6.30 2.60
N ARG A 70 6.36 7.30 3.05
CA ARG A 70 7.66 7.64 2.47
C ARG A 70 8.66 6.51 2.67
N TYR A 71 9.67 6.43 1.80
CA TYR A 71 10.78 5.47 1.87
C TYR A 71 11.51 5.36 3.23
N ASP A 72 11.33 6.31 4.16
CA ASP A 72 11.90 6.30 5.51
C ASP A 72 10.87 6.02 6.62
N GLY A 73 9.67 5.59 6.25
CA GLY A 73 8.59 5.19 7.16
C GLY A 73 7.64 6.32 7.56
N VAL A 74 7.82 7.55 7.08
CA VAL A 74 6.93 8.66 7.42
C VAL A 74 5.63 8.59 6.63
N LEU A 75 4.49 8.58 7.31
CA LEU A 75 3.16 8.69 6.69
C LEU A 75 3.00 10.08 6.04
N LEU A 76 2.77 10.10 4.73
CA LEU A 76 2.60 11.31 3.92
C LEU A 76 1.13 11.62 3.67
N TYR A 77 0.32 10.58 3.53
CA TYR A 77 -1.10 10.68 3.19
C TYR A 77 -1.85 9.49 3.77
N GLU A 78 -3.06 9.76 4.23
CA GLU A 78 -3.99 8.79 4.77
C GLU A 78 -5.41 9.23 4.42
N GLU A 79 -6.23 8.28 3.98
CA GLU A 79 -7.62 8.49 3.65
C GLU A 79 -8.43 7.22 3.97
N TYR A 80 -9.62 7.43 4.51
CA TYR A 80 -10.61 6.39 4.75
C TYR A 80 -11.81 6.66 3.85
N VAL A 81 -12.16 5.67 3.03
CA VAL A 81 -13.30 5.74 2.11
C VAL A 81 -14.24 4.60 2.43
N ASP A 82 -15.53 4.87 2.33
CA ASP A 82 -16.55 3.82 2.43
C ASP A 82 -16.28 2.70 1.42
N GLY A 83 -16.31 1.44 1.87
CA GLY A 83 -16.07 0.27 1.03
C GLY A 83 -16.99 0.25 -0.17
N GLU A 84 -18.29 0.52 0.03
CA GLU A 84 -19.31 0.50 -1.01
C GLU A 84 -18.95 1.41 -2.21
N GLN A 85 -18.33 2.57 -1.95
CA GLN A 85 -17.93 3.52 -3.00
C GLN A 85 -16.81 2.98 -3.91
N VAL A 86 -16.05 2.00 -3.44
CA VAL A 86 -14.91 1.41 -4.16
C VAL A 86 -15.25 0.03 -4.69
N ILE A 87 -15.80 -0.83 -3.84
CA ILE A 87 -16.11 -2.22 -4.17
C ILE A 87 -17.52 -2.42 -4.71
N GLY A 88 -18.38 -1.40 -4.75
CA GLY A 88 -19.77 -1.47 -5.22
C GLY A 88 -20.75 -1.97 -4.16
N ASP A 89 -22.05 -1.84 -4.47
CA ASP A 89 -23.16 -2.21 -3.60
C ASP A 89 -23.27 -3.74 -3.38
N ASP A 90 -23.86 -4.12 -2.26
CA ASP A 90 -23.95 -5.51 -1.80
C ASP A 90 -24.88 -6.36 -2.68
N GLU A 91 -25.98 -5.80 -3.18
CA GLU A 91 -26.93 -6.48 -4.07
C GLU A 91 -26.24 -7.03 -5.34
N ASP A 92 -25.26 -6.29 -5.87
CA ASP A 92 -24.47 -6.72 -7.04
C ASP A 92 -23.56 -7.91 -6.69
N LEU A 93 -23.01 -7.91 -5.48
CA LEU A 93 -22.02 -8.89 -5.02
C LEU A 93 -22.65 -10.18 -4.49
N ASP A 94 -23.84 -10.11 -3.90
CA ASP A 94 -24.54 -11.25 -3.28
C ASP A 94 -25.08 -12.26 -4.29
N SER A 95 -25.26 -11.83 -5.54
CA SER A 95 -25.65 -12.71 -6.65
C SER A 95 -24.50 -13.59 -7.18
N LEU A 96 -23.26 -13.28 -6.78
CA LEU A 96 -22.05 -13.94 -7.29
C LEU A 96 -21.62 -15.09 -6.37
N ASP A 97 -21.00 -16.10 -6.98
CA ASP A 97 -20.29 -17.12 -6.19
C ASP A 97 -19.08 -16.48 -5.46
N ILE A 98 -18.69 -17.09 -4.34
CA ILE A 98 -17.67 -16.55 -3.43
C ILE A 98 -16.35 -16.27 -4.16
N ASP A 99 -15.94 -17.14 -5.08
CA ASP A 99 -14.66 -17.00 -5.78
C ASP A 99 -14.71 -15.82 -6.77
N THR A 100 -15.80 -15.70 -7.53
CA THR A 100 -16.02 -14.57 -8.44
C THR A 100 -16.14 -13.26 -7.68
N ARG A 101 -16.88 -13.24 -6.56
CA ARG A 101 -17.02 -12.08 -5.69
C ARG A 101 -15.66 -11.61 -5.15
N ASN A 102 -14.88 -12.52 -4.56
CA ASN A 102 -13.56 -12.19 -4.01
C ASN A 102 -12.61 -11.66 -5.09
N ARG A 103 -12.59 -12.28 -6.28
CA ARG A 103 -11.78 -11.81 -7.41
C ARG A 103 -12.20 -10.42 -7.86
N LEU A 104 -13.50 -10.14 -7.90
CA LEU A 104 -14.02 -8.82 -8.26
C LEU A 104 -13.64 -7.77 -7.21
N VAL A 105 -13.83 -8.07 -5.92
CA VAL A 105 -13.43 -7.19 -4.81
C VAL A 105 -11.93 -6.86 -4.87
N HIS A 106 -11.08 -7.87 -5.00
CA HIS A 106 -9.62 -7.66 -5.10
C HIS A 106 -9.27 -6.79 -6.31
N SER A 107 -9.88 -7.06 -7.47
CA SER A 107 -9.69 -6.27 -8.69
C SER A 107 -10.11 -4.81 -8.49
N ARG A 108 -11.24 -4.56 -7.83
CA ARG A 108 -11.73 -3.19 -7.54
C ARG A 108 -10.79 -2.44 -6.60
N ILE A 109 -10.28 -3.08 -5.55
CA ILE A 109 -9.28 -2.48 -4.65
C ILE A 109 -7.95 -2.22 -5.38
N ASP A 110 -7.48 -3.15 -6.21
CA ASP A 110 -6.26 -3.00 -6.99
C ASP A 110 -6.37 -1.81 -7.97
N ASN A 111 -7.50 -1.69 -8.68
CA ASN A 111 -7.76 -0.57 -9.59
C ASN A 111 -7.86 0.76 -8.82
N TYR A 112 -8.57 0.79 -7.69
CA TYR A 112 -8.67 1.98 -6.86
C TYR A 112 -7.30 2.47 -6.40
N LEU A 113 -6.48 1.56 -5.89
CA LEU A 113 -5.12 1.87 -5.46
C LEU A 113 -4.33 2.50 -6.62
N GLN A 114 -4.33 1.85 -7.79
CA GLN A 114 -3.66 2.32 -9.01
C GLN A 114 -4.12 3.72 -9.41
N ASP A 115 -5.42 3.89 -9.67
CA ASP A 115 -6.00 5.14 -10.15
C ASP A 115 -5.74 6.29 -9.18
N LYS A 116 -5.93 6.05 -7.88
CA LYS A 116 -5.70 7.07 -6.84
C LYS A 116 -4.24 7.51 -6.79
N SER A 117 -3.31 6.56 -6.92
CA SER A 117 -1.88 6.86 -6.88
C SER A 117 -1.42 7.62 -8.11
N GLU A 118 -1.90 7.24 -9.30
CA GLU A 118 -1.64 7.98 -10.54
C GLU A 118 -2.15 9.43 -10.44
N LEU A 119 -3.37 9.62 -9.94
CA LEU A 119 -3.94 10.94 -9.73
C LEU A 119 -3.11 11.79 -8.76
N ILE A 120 -2.72 11.25 -7.60
CA ILE A 120 -1.92 11.98 -6.61
C ILE A 120 -0.55 12.38 -7.20
N ILE A 121 0.10 11.48 -7.92
CA ILE A 121 1.38 11.75 -8.59
C ILE A 121 1.21 12.84 -9.66
N LEU A 122 0.15 12.79 -10.46
CA LEU A 122 -0.13 13.78 -11.49
C LEU A 122 -0.43 15.16 -10.87
N PHE A 123 -1.26 15.22 -9.83
CA PHE A 123 -1.58 16.48 -9.16
C PHE A 123 -0.34 17.14 -8.56
N GLU A 124 0.57 16.37 -7.95
CA GLU A 124 1.80 16.94 -7.39
C GLU A 124 2.74 17.46 -8.49
N LYS A 125 2.79 16.81 -9.65
CA LYS A 125 3.56 17.29 -10.82
C LYS A 125 2.99 18.58 -11.41
N VAL A 126 1.67 18.74 -11.40
CA VAL A 126 0.97 19.90 -11.98
C VAL A 126 0.93 21.08 -11.00
N ARG A 127 0.85 20.83 -9.69
CA ARG A 127 0.72 21.86 -8.64
C ARG A 127 1.72 23.03 -8.76
N PRO A 128 3.02 22.83 -9.04
CA PRO A 128 3.97 23.94 -9.23
C PRO A 128 3.61 24.85 -10.41
N GLN A 129 3.09 24.28 -11.51
CA GLN A 129 2.74 25.01 -12.73
C GLN A 129 1.54 25.93 -12.48
N VAL A 130 0.53 25.44 -11.76
CA VAL A 130 -0.67 26.22 -11.39
C VAL A 130 -0.33 27.34 -10.41
N LYS A 131 0.52 27.07 -9.40
CA LYS A 131 0.99 28.12 -8.48
C LYS A 131 1.76 29.23 -9.20
N GLY A 132 2.53 28.89 -10.24
CA GLY A 132 3.23 29.86 -11.07
C GLY A 132 2.30 30.76 -11.91
N LEU A 133 1.10 30.28 -12.24
CA LEU A 133 0.09 31.04 -13.00
C LEU A 133 -0.73 31.99 -12.11
N ILE A 134 -0.98 31.61 -10.85
CA ILE A 134 -1.78 32.41 -9.91
C ILE A 134 -0.96 33.56 -9.29
N ASN A 135 0.37 33.43 -9.26
CA ASN A 135 1.28 34.43 -8.67
C ASN A 135 1.90 35.41 -9.69
N ASN A 136 1.39 35.45 -10.93
CA ASN A 136 1.73 36.44 -11.97
C ASN A 136 0.49 37.26 -12.33
#